data_AF-A0A351VJ63-F1
#
_entry.id   AF-A0A351VJ63-F1
#
_cell.length_a   1.000
_cell.length_b   1.000
_cell.length_c   1.000
_cell.angle_alpha   90.00
_cell.angle_beta   90.00
_cell.angle_gamma   90.00
#
_symmetry.space_group_name_H-M   'P 1'
#
loop_
_entity.id
_entity.type
_entity.pdbx_description
1 polymer ?
#
loop_
_entity_poly.entity_id
_entity_poly.type
_entity_poly.pdbx_seq_one_letter_code
_entity_poly.pdbx_strand_id
1 'polypeptide(L)'
;MKAVVSIGSIRKEYYMTLEMRVIIKTCLLFAIIGLFFPPTPVLAQEGYANSDLGTSITTPDVSIITIPDTKSAAMIEPKPGEKLSFKQITEILRTTRNLSGRNLSGLNLVGLDLSNCSLKGADMRGSNLERADMMGSNLERVDMTGANLKMASFYQSALTAAKLDNAVLDGAIWIDKSICAKGSVGECLKIGTKPDQPAQVLVPLNPTEKSGGGKP
;
A
#
# COMPACT_ATOMS: atom_id res chain seq x y z
N MET A 1 69.65 10.56 -8.48
CA MET A 1 69.59 9.96 -9.84
C MET A 1 68.22 9.33 -10.01
N LYS A 2 67.61 9.53 -11.19
CA LYS A 2 66.24 9.11 -11.52
C LYS A 2 66.09 7.59 -11.48
N ALA A 3 64.96 7.11 -10.98
CA ALA A 3 64.26 5.96 -11.55
C ALA A 3 62.76 6.16 -11.34
N VAL A 4 62.09 6.60 -12.41
CA VAL A 4 60.64 6.51 -12.57
C VAL A 4 60.39 5.11 -13.10
N VAL A 5 59.62 4.30 -12.37
CA VAL A 5 58.92 3.15 -12.93
C VAL A 5 57.45 3.33 -12.57
N SER A 6 56.69 3.73 -13.58
CA SER A 6 55.23 3.74 -13.56
C SER A 6 54.76 2.43 -14.17
N ILE A 7 54.10 1.58 -13.38
CA ILE A 7 53.23 0.52 -13.87
C ILE A 7 52.02 0.51 -12.93
N GLY A 8 50.86 0.81 -13.49
CA GLY A 8 49.64 1.06 -12.72
C GLY A 8 49.07 -0.19 -12.05
N SER A 9 48.28 0.02 -11.00
CA SER A 9 46.95 -0.59 -10.87
C SER A 9 46.26 -0.04 -9.63
N ILE A 10 45.03 0.42 -9.86
CA ILE A 10 43.95 0.78 -8.93
C ILE A 10 44.14 0.25 -7.50
N ARG A 11 44.46 1.14 -6.55
CA ARG A 11 44.40 0.84 -5.11
C ARG A 11 42.96 1.07 -4.63
N LYS A 12 42.11 0.04 -4.68
CA LYS A 12 40.89 -0.02 -3.88
C LYS A 12 41.27 -0.51 -2.49
N GLU A 13 41.40 0.42 -1.55
CA GLU A 13 41.49 0.13 -0.13
C GLU A 13 40.14 -0.43 0.35
N TYR A 14 40.02 -1.75 0.44
CA TYR A 14 38.95 -2.39 1.20
C TYR A 14 39.44 -2.59 2.63
N TYR A 15 38.99 -1.68 3.51
CA TYR A 15 39.02 -1.92 4.95
C TYR A 15 38.02 -3.03 5.29
N MET A 16 38.50 -4.27 5.33
CA MET A 16 37.76 -5.43 5.84
C MET A 16 37.57 -5.28 7.35
N THR A 17 36.35 -4.95 7.74
CA THR A 17 35.90 -4.85 9.13
C THR A 17 35.80 -6.23 9.79
N LEU A 18 35.88 -6.23 11.12
CA LEU A 18 36.21 -7.33 12.02
C LEU A 18 35.31 -8.60 11.93
N GLU A 19 34.15 -8.52 11.26
CA GLU A 19 33.17 -9.59 11.07
C GLU A 19 33.69 -10.76 10.21
N MET A 20 34.55 -10.50 9.21
CA MET A 20 35.01 -11.55 8.29
C MET A 20 36.01 -12.54 8.91
N ARG A 21 36.64 -12.18 10.03
CA ARG A 21 37.57 -13.08 10.74
C ARG A 21 36.86 -14.17 11.55
N VAL A 22 35.60 -13.95 11.95
CA VAL A 22 34.79 -14.93 12.69
C VAL A 22 34.30 -16.03 11.75
N ILE A 23 33.86 -15.66 10.54
CA ILE A 23 33.35 -16.60 9.54
C ILE A 23 34.45 -17.59 9.11
N ILE A 24 35.68 -17.12 8.87
CA ILE A 24 36.79 -17.98 8.45
C ILE A 24 37.20 -18.98 9.54
N LYS A 25 37.20 -18.58 10.82
CA LYS A 25 37.50 -19.49 11.94
C LYS A 25 36.40 -20.53 12.16
N THR A 26 35.14 -20.17 11.93
CA THR A 26 34.00 -21.08 12.12
C THR A 26 33.96 -22.13 11.00
N CYS A 27 34.26 -21.74 9.75
CA CYS A 27 34.31 -22.67 8.62
C CYS A 27 35.46 -23.70 8.71
N LEU A 28 36.61 -23.32 9.29
CA LEU A 28 37.74 -24.23 9.50
C LEU A 28 37.47 -25.29 10.59
N LEU A 29 36.57 -25.00 11.55
CA LEU A 29 36.24 -25.93 12.64
C LEU A 29 35.30 -27.06 12.18
N PHE A 30 34.39 -26.79 11.23
CA PHE A 30 33.49 -27.82 10.68
C PHE A 30 34.16 -28.77 9.68
N ALA A 31 35.27 -28.36 9.05
CA ALA A 31 36.02 -29.21 8.11
C ALA A 31 36.78 -30.37 8.81
N ILE A 32 37.05 -30.27 10.12
CA ILE A 32 37.82 -31.27 10.87
C ILE A 32 36.93 -32.41 11.40
N ILE A 33 35.63 -32.18 11.56
CA ILE A 33 34.70 -33.15 12.17
C ILE A 33 34.13 -34.15 11.14
N GLY A 34 34.26 -33.89 9.84
CA GLY A 34 33.70 -34.71 8.76
C GLY A 34 34.50 -35.95 8.33
N LEU A 35 35.57 -36.33 9.03
CA LEU A 35 36.50 -37.41 8.60
C LEU A 35 36.20 -38.80 9.21
N PHE A 36 35.01 -39.06 9.76
CA PHE A 36 34.76 -40.30 10.50
C PHE A 36 33.47 -41.04 10.16
N PHE A 37 33.19 -41.31 8.87
CA PHE A 37 32.29 -42.41 8.48
C PHE A 37 32.72 -43.01 7.13
N PRO A 38 33.14 -44.28 7.06
CA PRO A 38 33.53 -44.93 5.81
C PRO A 38 32.30 -45.35 4.97
N PRO A 39 32.40 -45.42 3.62
CA PRO A 39 31.31 -45.83 2.76
C PRO A 39 31.28 -47.37 2.59
N THR A 40 30.10 -47.96 2.62
CA THR A 40 29.87 -49.32 2.08
C THR A 40 29.39 -49.24 0.63
N PRO A 41 29.85 -50.12 -0.28
CA PRO A 41 29.44 -50.14 -1.69
C PRO A 41 28.28 -51.13 -1.92
N VAL A 42 27.54 -51.02 -3.04
CA VAL A 42 26.93 -52.19 -3.73
C VAL A 42 26.38 -51.80 -5.13
N LEU A 43 27.04 -52.40 -6.14
CA LEU A 43 26.58 -53.01 -7.39
C LEU A 43 25.84 -52.20 -8.49
N ALA A 44 26.65 -51.79 -9.48
CA ALA A 44 26.74 -52.34 -10.85
C ALA A 44 25.48 -52.54 -11.72
N GLN A 45 25.73 -52.36 -13.01
CA GLN A 45 24.86 -51.96 -14.09
C GLN A 45 24.95 -52.97 -15.24
N GLU A 46 23.84 -53.33 -15.86
CA GLU A 46 23.70 -53.72 -17.28
C GLU A 46 22.30 -53.23 -17.68
N GLY A 47 22.07 -52.41 -18.70
CA GLY A 47 22.55 -52.47 -20.08
C GLY A 47 21.30 -52.59 -20.96
N TYR A 48 21.20 -51.76 -22.01
CA TYR A 48 20.53 -51.95 -23.31
C TYR A 48 20.06 -50.61 -23.87
N ALA A 49 20.84 -50.12 -24.84
CA ALA A 49 20.49 -49.07 -25.76
C ALA A 49 19.61 -49.62 -26.90
N ASN A 50 18.71 -48.80 -27.46
CA ASN A 50 18.80 -48.32 -28.85
C ASN A 50 17.63 -47.39 -29.27
N SER A 51 18.04 -46.20 -29.71
CA SER A 51 17.63 -45.39 -30.88
C SER A 51 16.16 -45.20 -31.33
N ASP A 52 15.76 -43.93 -31.25
CA ASP A 52 15.18 -43.08 -32.31
C ASP A 52 13.72 -43.23 -32.79
N LEU A 53 12.91 -42.24 -32.36
CA LEU A 53 12.35 -41.12 -33.15
C LEU A 53 10.82 -40.96 -33.02
N GLY A 54 10.37 -39.83 -32.43
CA GLY A 54 8.96 -39.41 -32.48
C GLY A 54 8.48 -38.54 -31.31
N THR A 55 8.99 -37.32 -31.19
CA THR A 55 8.34 -36.09 -30.65
C THR A 55 7.13 -36.21 -29.71
N SER A 56 7.33 -35.85 -28.44
CA SER A 56 6.73 -34.68 -27.74
C SER A 56 6.53 -34.95 -26.24
N ILE A 57 7.66 -34.93 -25.52
CA ILE A 57 7.85 -34.60 -24.10
C ILE A 57 6.63 -34.87 -23.18
N THR A 58 6.54 -36.10 -22.68
CA THR A 58 5.92 -36.41 -21.39
C THR A 58 7.05 -36.81 -20.44
N THR A 59 7.51 -35.89 -19.58
CA THR A 59 8.40 -36.25 -18.48
C THR A 59 7.59 -36.70 -17.27
N PRO A 60 7.92 -37.84 -16.64
CA PRO A 60 7.29 -38.27 -15.41
C PRO A 60 7.90 -37.54 -14.20
N ASP A 61 7.01 -37.12 -13.30
CA ASP A 61 7.14 -37.06 -11.86
C ASP A 61 8.50 -36.57 -11.29
N VAL A 62 8.73 -35.26 -11.38
CA VAL A 62 9.54 -34.57 -10.38
C VAL A 62 8.57 -34.03 -9.36
N SER A 63 8.47 -34.73 -8.23
CA SER A 63 7.83 -34.26 -7.02
C SER A 63 8.25 -32.81 -6.76
N ILE A 64 7.31 -31.89 -7.01
CA ILE A 64 7.47 -30.49 -6.65
C ILE A 64 7.82 -30.50 -5.17
N ILE A 65 8.96 -29.92 -4.83
CA ILE A 65 9.26 -29.53 -3.46
C ILE A 65 8.13 -28.57 -3.10
N THR A 66 7.08 -29.09 -2.47
CA THR A 66 6.05 -28.27 -1.86
C THR A 66 6.81 -27.42 -0.86
N ILE A 67 7.01 -26.15 -1.20
CA ILE A 67 7.38 -25.12 -0.22
C ILE A 67 6.38 -25.37 0.91
N PRO A 68 6.83 -25.67 2.14
CA PRO A 68 5.89 -25.95 3.21
C PRO A 68 4.98 -24.75 3.25
N ASP A 69 3.70 -24.96 2.89
CA ASP A 69 2.66 -23.96 3.01
C ASP A 69 2.90 -23.34 4.38
N THR A 70 3.33 -22.08 4.39
CA THR A 70 3.55 -21.36 5.64
C THR A 70 2.23 -21.50 6.34
N LYS A 71 2.20 -22.37 7.34
CA LYS A 71 0.99 -22.81 7.99
C LYS A 71 0.36 -21.53 8.47
N SER A 72 -0.68 -21.15 7.72
CA SER A 72 -1.52 -19.98 7.91
C SER A 72 -1.64 -19.81 9.40
N ALA A 73 -1.00 -18.77 9.94
CA ALA A 73 -1.31 -18.29 11.28
C ALA A 73 -2.80 -18.01 11.17
N ALA A 74 -3.60 -18.97 11.68
CA ALA A 74 -4.95 -19.25 11.20
C ALA A 74 -5.60 -17.96 10.77
N MET A 75 -5.70 -17.75 9.44
CA MET A 75 -6.47 -16.65 8.90
C MET A 75 -7.84 -16.80 9.55
N ILE A 76 -8.09 -16.01 10.59
CA ILE A 76 -9.43 -15.76 11.05
C ILE A 76 -9.99 -15.08 9.82
N GLU A 77 -10.71 -15.83 8.99
CA GLU A 77 -11.53 -15.27 7.95
C GLU A 77 -12.82 -14.87 8.66
N PRO A 78 -12.98 -13.59 9.06
CA PRO A 78 -14.23 -13.15 9.65
C PRO A 78 -15.37 -13.49 8.69
N LYS A 79 -16.53 -13.83 9.24
CA LYS A 79 -17.65 -14.22 8.38
C LYS A 79 -17.99 -13.07 7.43
N PRO A 80 -18.38 -13.33 6.18
CA PRO A 80 -18.83 -12.28 5.26
C PRO A 80 -19.93 -11.43 5.93
N GLY A 81 -19.75 -10.10 5.93
CA GLY A 81 -20.68 -9.15 6.55
C GLY A 81 -20.55 -8.98 8.08
N GLU A 82 -19.77 -9.82 8.76
CA GLU A 82 -19.48 -9.66 10.19
C GLU A 82 -18.70 -8.36 10.42
N LYS A 83 -19.21 -7.54 11.36
CA LYS A 83 -18.51 -6.33 11.77
C LYS A 83 -17.22 -6.71 12.47
N LEU A 84 -16.10 -6.20 11.96
CA LEU A 84 -14.79 -6.52 12.52
C LEU A 84 -14.59 -5.82 13.87
N SER A 85 -13.98 -6.54 14.81
CA SER A 85 -13.40 -5.95 16.00
C SER A 85 -12.09 -5.23 15.65
N PHE A 86 -11.70 -4.24 16.46
CA PHE A 86 -10.43 -3.53 16.29
C PHE A 86 -9.22 -4.50 16.28
N LYS A 87 -9.25 -5.54 17.13
CA LYS A 87 -8.21 -6.58 17.16
C LYS A 87 -8.07 -7.32 15.82
N GLN A 88 -9.18 -7.68 15.18
CA GLN A 88 -9.16 -8.33 13.87
C GLN A 88 -8.59 -7.39 12.81
N ILE A 89 -8.96 -6.11 12.84
CA ILE A 89 -8.43 -5.10 11.91
C ILE A 89 -6.92 -4.99 12.06
N THR A 90 -6.41 -4.83 13.28
CA THR A 90 -4.97 -4.71 13.52
C THR A 90 -4.19 -5.94 13.04
N GLU A 91 -4.76 -7.14 13.20
CA GLU A 91 -4.09 -8.36 12.71
C GLU A 91 -4.07 -8.43 11.18
N ILE A 92 -5.17 -8.04 10.52
CA ILE A 92 -5.22 -7.95 9.06
C ILE A 92 -4.22 -6.91 8.55
N LEU A 93 -4.10 -5.75 9.20
CA LEU A 93 -3.17 -4.70 8.82
C LEU A 93 -1.70 -5.10 8.98
N ARG A 94 -1.38 -6.00 9.90
CA ARG A 94 -0.02 -6.53 10.11
C ARG A 94 0.34 -7.67 9.15
N THR A 95 -0.64 -8.25 8.47
CA THR A 95 -0.46 -9.43 7.63
C THR A 95 -0.75 -9.13 6.17
N THR A 96 -2.02 -9.12 5.77
CA THR A 96 -2.43 -9.06 4.35
C THR A 96 -2.77 -7.66 3.87
N ARG A 97 -3.10 -6.73 4.78
CA ARG A 97 -3.69 -5.42 4.47
C ARG A 97 -4.91 -5.50 3.53
N ASN A 98 -5.63 -6.61 3.56
CA ASN A 98 -6.82 -6.84 2.76
C ASN A 98 -8.09 -6.79 3.62
N LEU A 99 -8.79 -5.66 3.53
CA LEU A 99 -10.07 -5.38 4.17
C LEU A 99 -11.22 -5.31 3.14
N SER A 100 -11.03 -5.87 1.94
CA SER A 100 -12.02 -5.81 0.86
C SER A 100 -13.35 -6.45 1.28
N GLY A 101 -14.46 -5.77 1.02
CA GLY A 101 -15.81 -6.25 1.35
C GLY A 101 -16.11 -6.40 2.85
N ARG A 102 -15.21 -5.96 3.74
CA ARG A 102 -15.38 -6.12 5.19
C ARG A 102 -16.29 -5.04 5.76
N ASN A 103 -16.97 -5.37 6.86
CA ASN A 103 -17.82 -4.43 7.60
C ASN A 103 -17.00 -3.76 8.71
N LEU A 104 -16.73 -2.47 8.50
CA LEU A 104 -16.01 -1.55 9.38
C LEU A 104 -16.93 -0.39 9.84
N SER A 105 -18.23 -0.50 9.60
CA SER A 105 -19.21 0.56 9.84
C SER A 105 -19.23 1.01 11.31
N GLY A 106 -19.28 2.32 11.55
CA GLY A 106 -19.38 2.91 12.90
C GLY A 106 -18.20 2.62 13.83
N LEU A 107 -17.05 2.18 13.31
CA LEU A 107 -15.86 1.96 14.13
C LEU A 107 -15.09 3.27 14.36
N ASN A 108 -14.39 3.33 15.50
CA ASN A 108 -13.39 4.34 15.75
C ASN A 108 -12.02 3.86 15.22
N LEU A 109 -11.56 4.50 14.15
CA LEU A 109 -10.34 4.21 13.39
C LEU A 109 -9.46 5.48 13.27
N VAL A 110 -9.57 6.39 14.24
CA VAL A 110 -8.83 7.65 14.28
C VAL A 110 -7.32 7.39 14.19
N GLY A 111 -6.66 8.07 13.26
CA GLY A 111 -5.20 8.01 13.09
C GLY A 111 -4.68 6.66 12.59
N LEU A 112 -5.55 5.72 12.19
CA LEU A 112 -5.12 4.39 11.78
C LEU A 112 -4.41 4.44 10.43
N ASP A 113 -3.31 3.69 10.33
CA ASP A 113 -2.59 3.50 9.06
C ASP A 113 -3.27 2.42 8.21
N LEU A 114 -4.00 2.87 7.20
CA LEU A 114 -4.65 2.11 6.14
C LEU A 114 -3.96 2.34 4.77
N SER A 115 -2.73 2.86 4.77
CA SER A 115 -1.97 3.10 3.55
C SER A 115 -1.81 1.80 2.75
N ASN A 116 -1.85 1.87 1.42
CA ASN A 116 -1.68 0.74 0.51
C ASN A 116 -2.58 -0.48 0.82
N CYS A 117 -3.69 -0.29 1.55
CA CYS A 117 -4.63 -1.37 1.86
C CYS A 117 -5.60 -1.61 0.70
N SER A 118 -6.08 -2.85 0.58
CA SER A 118 -7.26 -3.13 -0.24
C SER A 118 -8.52 -2.98 0.59
N LEU A 119 -9.28 -1.92 0.34
CA LEU A 119 -10.56 -1.58 0.98
C LEU A 119 -11.73 -1.65 -0.02
N LYS A 120 -11.51 -2.30 -1.17
CA LYS A 120 -12.48 -2.42 -2.25
C LYS A 120 -13.81 -2.97 -1.72
N GLY A 121 -14.89 -2.22 -1.91
CA GLY A 121 -16.22 -2.60 -1.48
C GLY A 121 -16.43 -2.71 0.04
N ALA A 122 -15.50 -2.22 0.87
CA ALA A 122 -15.67 -2.23 2.31
C ALA A 122 -16.81 -1.30 2.74
N ASP A 123 -17.51 -1.67 3.81
CA ASP A 123 -18.54 -0.84 4.45
C ASP A 123 -17.91 -0.09 5.62
N MET A 124 -17.71 1.21 5.45
CA MET A 124 -17.12 2.13 6.45
C MET A 124 -18.13 3.21 6.86
N ARG A 125 -19.44 2.98 6.65
CA ARG A 125 -20.50 3.95 6.93
C ARG A 125 -20.45 4.42 8.37
N GLY A 126 -20.51 5.74 8.58
CA GLY A 126 -20.50 6.36 9.91
C GLY A 126 -19.26 6.08 10.77
N SER A 127 -18.18 5.54 10.19
CA SER A 127 -16.92 5.33 10.93
C SER A 127 -16.21 6.65 11.22
N ASN A 128 -15.42 6.68 12.30
CA ASN A 128 -14.54 7.80 12.60
C ASN A 128 -13.12 7.48 12.11
N LEU A 129 -12.73 8.11 11.01
CA LEU A 129 -11.45 7.96 10.31
C LEU A 129 -10.64 9.26 10.36
N GLU A 130 -10.91 10.13 11.33
CA GLU A 130 -10.17 11.38 11.48
C GLU A 130 -8.68 11.08 11.57
N ARG A 131 -7.87 11.79 10.77
CA ARG A 131 -6.41 11.61 10.64
C ARG A 131 -5.94 10.24 10.17
N ALA A 132 -6.84 9.36 9.69
CA ALA A 132 -6.42 8.08 9.12
C ALA A 132 -5.61 8.29 7.84
N ASP A 133 -4.62 7.44 7.61
CA ASP A 133 -3.84 7.46 6.37
C ASP A 133 -4.35 6.36 5.44
N MET A 134 -4.90 6.73 4.28
CA MET A 134 -5.35 5.82 3.23
C MET A 134 -4.56 6.05 1.93
N MET A 135 -3.34 6.61 2.02
CA MET A 135 -2.47 6.85 0.88
C MET A 135 -2.27 5.57 0.05
N GLY A 136 -2.42 5.66 -1.27
CA GLY A 136 -2.21 4.53 -2.18
C GLY A 136 -3.18 3.35 -2.01
N SER A 137 -4.22 3.49 -1.19
CA SER A 137 -5.18 2.41 -0.97
C SER A 137 -6.15 2.24 -2.15
N ASN A 138 -6.67 1.02 -2.30
CA ASN A 138 -7.77 0.74 -3.21
C ASN A 138 -9.10 0.92 -2.47
N LEU A 139 -9.80 2.02 -2.76
CA LEU A 139 -11.10 2.39 -2.18
C LEU A 139 -12.23 2.25 -3.22
N GLU A 140 -12.04 1.45 -4.28
CA GLU A 140 -13.07 1.23 -5.29
C GLU A 140 -14.35 0.71 -4.64
N ARG A 141 -15.49 1.34 -4.94
CA ARG A 141 -16.81 0.92 -4.43
C ARG A 141 -16.95 0.90 -2.90
N VAL A 142 -16.03 1.52 -2.16
CA VAL A 142 -16.15 1.66 -0.69
C VAL A 142 -17.37 2.50 -0.33
N ASP A 143 -18.04 2.17 0.77
CA ASP A 143 -19.13 2.98 1.31
C ASP A 143 -18.66 3.74 2.56
N MET A 144 -18.36 5.02 2.43
CA MET A 144 -17.97 5.93 3.51
C MET A 144 -19.10 6.91 3.86
N THR A 145 -20.36 6.59 3.54
CA THR A 145 -21.51 7.45 3.81
C THR A 145 -21.54 7.87 5.29
N GLY A 146 -21.57 9.18 5.56
CA GLY A 146 -21.60 9.75 6.90
C GLY A 146 -20.33 9.55 7.74
N ALA A 147 -19.22 9.11 7.15
CA ALA A 147 -17.96 8.93 7.88
C ALA A 147 -17.31 10.28 8.27
N ASN A 148 -16.60 10.31 9.38
CA ASN A 148 -15.73 11.43 9.74
C ASN A 148 -14.34 11.20 9.13
N LEU A 149 -13.99 11.96 8.09
CA LEU A 149 -12.74 11.87 7.34
C LEU A 149 -11.85 13.10 7.54
N LYS A 150 -12.09 13.88 8.60
CA LYS A 150 -11.31 15.09 8.88
C LYS A 150 -9.82 14.80 8.93
N MET A 151 -9.03 15.60 8.22
CA MET A 151 -7.56 15.46 8.17
C MET A 151 -7.07 14.08 7.71
N ALA A 152 -7.92 13.24 7.10
CA ALA A 152 -7.51 11.96 6.55
C ALA A 152 -6.74 12.14 5.23
N SER A 153 -5.91 11.17 4.86
CA SER A 153 -5.13 11.21 3.62
C SER A 153 -5.64 10.21 2.59
N PHE A 154 -6.01 10.69 1.41
CA PHE A 154 -6.43 9.90 0.25
C PHE A 154 -5.41 9.99 -0.90
N TYR A 155 -4.22 10.55 -0.66
CA TYR A 155 -3.24 10.78 -1.72
C TYR A 155 -2.93 9.49 -2.50
N GLN A 156 -3.00 9.54 -3.83
CA GLN A 156 -2.80 8.37 -4.72
C GLN A 156 -3.76 7.17 -4.49
N SER A 157 -4.86 7.35 -3.76
CA SER A 157 -5.87 6.29 -3.61
C SER A 157 -6.81 6.22 -4.82
N ALA A 158 -7.40 5.04 -5.06
CA ALA A 158 -8.39 4.82 -6.10
C ALA A 158 -9.81 4.93 -5.52
N LEU A 159 -10.54 6.00 -5.86
CA LEU A 159 -11.91 6.28 -5.35
C LEU A 159 -13.03 5.95 -6.36
N THR A 160 -12.78 5.14 -7.39
CA THR A 160 -13.78 4.84 -8.43
C THR A 160 -15.05 4.25 -7.81
N ALA A 161 -16.18 4.92 -8.03
CA ALA A 161 -17.49 4.56 -7.46
C ALA A 161 -17.53 4.48 -5.92
N ALA A 162 -16.61 5.15 -5.21
CA ALA A 162 -16.71 5.33 -3.78
C ALA A 162 -17.92 6.20 -3.42
N LYS A 163 -18.63 5.83 -2.36
CA LYS A 163 -19.74 6.63 -1.82
C LYS A 163 -19.24 7.47 -0.66
N LEU A 164 -19.42 8.77 -0.77
CA LEU A 164 -18.98 9.74 0.22
C LEU A 164 -20.15 10.56 0.77
N ASP A 165 -21.40 10.25 0.42
CA ASP A 165 -22.57 11.04 0.82
C ASP A 165 -22.53 11.38 2.33
N ASN A 166 -22.64 12.67 2.66
CA ASN A 166 -22.56 13.18 4.04
C ASN A 166 -21.23 12.92 4.80
N ALA A 167 -20.17 12.43 4.16
CA ALA A 167 -18.87 12.26 4.79
C ALA A 167 -18.19 13.62 5.01
N VAL A 168 -17.59 13.84 6.18
CA VAL A 168 -16.97 15.13 6.53
C VAL A 168 -15.48 15.11 6.20
N LEU A 169 -15.06 15.97 5.28
CA LEU A 169 -13.73 15.95 4.64
C LEU A 169 -12.82 17.12 5.05
N ASP A 170 -13.17 17.90 6.09
CA ASP A 170 -12.41 19.10 6.47
C ASP A 170 -10.91 18.80 6.65
N GLY A 171 -10.06 19.49 5.88
CA GLY A 171 -8.61 19.35 5.97
C GLY A 171 -8.05 18.02 5.48
N ALA A 172 -8.86 17.16 4.87
CA ALA A 172 -8.39 15.93 4.26
C ALA A 172 -7.42 16.24 3.10
N ILE A 173 -6.39 15.40 2.93
CA ILE A 173 -5.51 15.44 1.77
C ILE A 173 -6.14 14.59 0.67
N TRP A 174 -6.52 15.21 -0.44
CA TRP A 174 -7.21 14.56 -1.54
C TRP A 174 -6.30 13.75 -2.45
N ILE A 175 -6.89 13.04 -3.42
CA ILE A 175 -6.16 12.16 -4.36
C ILE A 175 -5.08 12.90 -5.16
N ASP A 176 -5.31 14.17 -5.47
CA ASP A 176 -4.40 15.04 -6.23
C ASP A 176 -3.47 15.88 -5.33
N LYS A 177 -3.37 15.53 -4.04
CA LYS A 177 -2.59 16.25 -3.01
C LYS A 177 -3.17 17.61 -2.60
N SER A 178 -4.33 18.02 -3.14
CA SER A 178 -5.02 19.20 -2.64
C SER A 178 -5.54 18.98 -1.21
N ILE A 179 -5.73 20.06 -0.46
CA ILE A 179 -6.33 20.01 0.87
C ILE A 179 -7.79 20.44 0.75
N CYS A 180 -8.70 19.62 1.26
CA CYS A 180 -10.12 19.93 1.29
C CYS A 180 -10.39 21.08 2.27
N ALA A 181 -11.11 22.09 1.82
CA ALA A 181 -11.48 23.25 2.60
C ALA A 181 -12.42 22.88 3.74
N LYS A 182 -12.51 23.76 4.73
CA LYS A 182 -13.50 23.66 5.80
C LYS A 182 -14.92 23.70 5.21
N GLY A 183 -15.81 22.83 5.69
CA GLY A 183 -17.16 22.65 5.18
C GLY A 183 -17.27 21.63 4.04
N SER A 184 -16.19 20.90 3.72
CA SER A 184 -16.24 19.84 2.70
C SER A 184 -17.08 18.67 3.20
N VAL A 185 -18.22 18.43 2.55
CA VAL A 185 -19.14 17.34 2.90
C VAL A 185 -19.52 16.60 1.63
N GLY A 186 -19.22 15.30 1.58
CA GLY A 186 -19.45 14.43 0.42
C GLY A 186 -18.52 14.64 -0.76
N GLU A 187 -18.02 15.85 -0.92
CA GLU A 187 -17.03 16.23 -1.92
C GLU A 187 -15.93 17.09 -1.32
N CYS A 188 -14.74 17.03 -1.93
CA CYS A 188 -13.61 17.85 -1.54
C CYS A 188 -13.71 19.23 -2.18
N LEU A 189 -14.09 20.24 -1.39
CA LEU A 189 -14.07 21.63 -1.82
C LEU A 189 -12.62 22.10 -1.83
N LYS A 190 -12.08 22.51 -2.98
CA LYS A 190 -10.71 23.03 -3.05
C LYS A 190 -10.64 24.37 -2.31
N ILE A 191 -9.60 24.56 -1.49
CA ILE A 191 -9.28 25.89 -0.95
C ILE A 191 -9.06 26.80 -2.15
N GLY A 192 -10.00 27.72 -2.37
CA GLY A 192 -9.97 28.59 -3.53
C GLY A 192 -8.62 29.32 -3.62
N THR A 193 -8.06 29.34 -4.81
CA THR A 193 -7.34 30.51 -5.32
C THR A 193 -8.32 31.70 -5.28
N LYS A 194 -8.54 32.26 -4.08
CA LYS A 194 -9.37 33.42 -3.68
C LYS A 194 -10.80 33.55 -4.26
N PRO A 195 -11.72 34.00 -3.39
CA PRO A 195 -12.50 35.16 -3.74
C PRO A 195 -12.18 36.28 -2.74
N ASP A 196 -11.09 37.02 -2.96
CA ASP A 196 -11.15 38.44 -2.63
C ASP A 196 -11.95 39.09 -3.75
N GLN A 197 -13.27 38.98 -3.66
CA GLN A 197 -14.07 40.14 -4.01
C GLN A 197 -14.44 40.78 -2.67
N PRO A 198 -13.94 42.00 -2.36
CA PRO A 198 -14.58 42.78 -1.32
C PRO A 198 -16.05 42.95 -1.73
N ALA A 199 -16.97 42.90 -0.76
CA ALA A 199 -18.39 43.09 -0.98
C ALA A 199 -18.64 44.26 -1.95
N GLN A 200 -18.95 43.95 -3.20
CA GLN A 200 -19.39 44.90 -4.21
C GLN A 200 -20.85 44.55 -4.49
N VAL A 201 -21.73 45.10 -3.67
CA VAL A 201 -23.09 45.40 -4.09
C VAL A 201 -23.24 46.93 -4.00
N LEU A 202 -22.54 47.61 -4.90
CA LEU A 202 -23.03 48.88 -5.42
C LEU A 202 -23.88 48.52 -6.63
N VAL A 203 -25.19 48.43 -6.43
CA VAL A 203 -26.13 48.58 -7.55
C VAL A 203 -26.56 50.04 -7.56
N PRO A 204 -26.26 50.80 -8.63
CA PRO A 204 -26.83 52.12 -8.84
C PRO A 204 -28.16 52.06 -9.61
N LEU A 205 -28.84 53.22 -9.59
CA LEU A 205 -29.99 53.69 -10.39
C LEU A 205 -31.37 53.42 -9.72
N ASN A 206 -32.22 54.42 -9.46
CA ASN A 206 -32.61 55.48 -10.41
C ASN A 206 -33.24 56.70 -9.68
N PRO A 207 -32.99 57.96 -10.11
CA PRO A 207 -33.88 59.08 -9.83
C PRO A 207 -35.13 58.93 -10.70
N THR A 208 -36.30 59.03 -10.07
CA THR A 208 -37.59 59.06 -10.76
C THR A 208 -37.64 60.11 -11.86
N GLU A 209 -37.92 59.67 -13.09
CA GLU A 209 -38.50 60.50 -14.14
C GLU A 209 -39.83 61.09 -13.64
N LYS A 210 -39.92 62.42 -13.57
CA LYS A 210 -41.20 63.14 -13.62
C LYS A 210 -41.26 63.89 -14.94
N SER A 211 -41.96 63.28 -15.89
CA SER A 211 -42.49 63.93 -17.09
C SER A 211 -43.95 64.34 -16.82
N GLY A 212 -44.32 65.55 -17.28
CA GLY A 212 -45.64 66.15 -17.23
C GLY A 212 -45.58 67.52 -16.55
N GLY A 213 -45.74 68.68 -17.20
CA GLY A 213 -46.47 69.03 -18.41
C GLY A 213 -47.34 70.24 -18.05
N GLY A 214 -47.24 71.35 -18.79
CA GLY A 214 -48.14 72.50 -18.56
C GLY A 214 -47.58 73.86 -18.98
N LYS A 215 -47.87 74.23 -20.24
CA LYS A 215 -47.90 75.61 -20.74
C LYS A 215 -49.06 76.39 -20.08
N PRO A 216 -49.13 77.74 -20.11
CA PRO A 216 -49.38 78.51 -21.35
C PRO A 216 -48.25 79.43 -21.81
#